data_AF-A0A929PY16-F1
#
_entry.id   AF-A0A929PY16-F1
#
_cell.length_a   1.000
_cell.length_b   1.000
_cell.length_c   1.000
_cell.angle_alpha   90.00
_cell.angle_beta   90.00
_cell.angle_gamma   90.00
#
_symmetry.space_group_name_H-M   'P 1'
#
loop_
_entity.id
_entity.type
_entity.pdbx_description
1 polymer ?
#
loop_
_entity_poly.entity_id
_entity_poly.type
_entity_poly.pdbx_seq_one_letter_code
_entity_poly.pdbx_strand_id
1 'polypeptide(L)'
;MVDAAKAILDNSRTIISKLQLMSVFFGDDVIYRIYLRSQVIHQLFEDNTELDIHKLELFHLQFTQTLLDLLRKIKKNNERAIMLLADEIQLNKDLMVQIRSTIMSAENYKIDQQRQVLKISTSLRKLFQILSNDTSEYPFAKNINSFSARYSTDFYNDVPHEVLLDLIKYELGDVYSNAYAIIQRKLMGAVQKHDFKISFHCGLKAGDMVTEVYKITDTDRYFLYFPAKDLFLFLDISKINLGNAPSELSKKEAFIQELEDKNDQLNSSINIMKAAIPPEVKSLLADNYKKLSDISFLQSISDVDIQANMLKTMLNTDMM
;
A
#
# COMPACT_ATOMS: atom_id res chain seq x y z
N MET A 1 -56.97 -4.20 29.99
CA MET A 1 -56.92 -5.18 28.87
C MET A 1 -56.81 -4.50 27.51
N VAL A 2 -57.64 -3.50 27.17
CA VAL A 2 -57.55 -2.75 25.88
C VAL A 2 -56.18 -2.07 25.66
N ASP A 3 -55.57 -1.54 26.73
CA ASP A 3 -54.29 -0.84 26.67
C ASP A 3 -53.09 -1.77 26.37
N ALA A 4 -53.15 -3.02 26.86
CA ALA A 4 -52.09 -4.01 26.66
C ALA A 4 -52.10 -4.56 25.23
N ALA A 5 -53.30 -4.82 24.66
CA ALA A 5 -53.42 -5.28 23.28
C ALA A 5 -52.90 -4.24 22.28
N LYS A 6 -53.21 -2.97 22.51
CA LYS A 6 -52.69 -1.86 21.69
C LYS A 6 -51.17 -1.76 21.78
N ALA A 7 -50.60 -1.86 22.97
CA ALA A 7 -49.14 -1.84 23.16
C ALA A 7 -48.43 -2.98 22.41
N ILE A 8 -49.01 -4.19 22.40
CA ILE A 8 -48.45 -5.35 21.68
C ILE A 8 -48.51 -5.12 20.16
N LEU A 9 -49.61 -4.58 19.62
CA LEU A 9 -49.72 -4.26 18.19
C LEU A 9 -48.70 -3.18 17.78
N ASP A 10 -48.54 -2.12 18.59
CA ASP A 10 -47.55 -1.07 18.32
C ASP A 10 -46.10 -1.62 18.35
N ASN A 11 -45.79 -2.50 19.29
CA ASN A 11 -44.49 -3.18 19.35
C ASN A 11 -44.29 -4.11 18.13
N SER A 12 -45.31 -4.86 17.74
CA SER A 12 -45.30 -5.73 16.56
C SER A 12 -44.97 -4.93 15.29
N ARG A 13 -45.59 -3.77 15.07
CA ARG A 13 -45.26 -2.86 13.96
C ARG A 13 -43.80 -2.44 13.99
N THR A 14 -43.30 -2.06 15.16
CA THR A 14 -41.90 -1.65 15.33
C THR A 14 -40.91 -2.77 14.96
N ILE A 15 -41.21 -4.02 15.36
CA ILE A 15 -40.39 -5.19 15.03
C ILE A 15 -40.42 -5.47 13.52
N ILE A 16 -41.60 -5.39 12.90
CA ILE A 16 -41.77 -5.61 11.46
C ILE A 16 -41.05 -4.54 10.64
N SER A 17 -41.10 -3.26 11.04
CA SER A 17 -40.33 -2.19 10.38
C SER A 17 -38.82 -2.43 10.45
N LYS A 18 -38.30 -2.95 11.57
CA LYS A 18 -36.88 -3.34 11.66
C LYS A 18 -36.54 -4.48 10.69
N LEU A 19 -37.45 -5.45 10.53
CA LEU A 19 -37.27 -6.55 9.58
C LEU A 19 -37.32 -6.07 8.13
N GLN A 20 -38.16 -5.09 7.82
CA GLN A 20 -38.21 -4.45 6.51
C GLN A 20 -36.86 -3.80 6.15
N LEU A 21 -36.25 -3.07 7.08
CA LEU A 21 -34.94 -2.44 6.83
C LEU A 21 -33.86 -3.51 6.55
N MET A 22 -33.87 -4.62 7.29
CA MET A 22 -32.94 -5.71 7.06
C MET A 22 -33.22 -6.43 5.72
N SER A 23 -34.48 -6.62 5.32
CA SER A 23 -34.80 -7.25 4.04
C SER A 23 -34.31 -6.41 2.86
N VAL A 24 -34.46 -5.08 2.93
CA VAL A 24 -33.93 -4.15 1.93
C VAL A 24 -32.40 -4.16 1.92
N PHE A 25 -31.75 -4.13 3.10
CA PHE A 25 -30.29 -4.13 3.20
C PHE A 25 -29.65 -5.38 2.57
N PHE A 26 -30.20 -6.56 2.88
CA PHE A 26 -29.67 -7.83 2.35
C PHE A 26 -30.13 -8.14 0.93
N GLY A 27 -31.25 -7.56 0.48
CA GLY A 27 -31.80 -7.78 -0.87
C GLY A 27 -32.15 -9.24 -1.16
N ASP A 28 -32.37 -10.07 -0.13
CA ASP A 28 -32.63 -11.50 -0.28
C ASP A 28 -34.14 -11.81 -0.30
N ASP A 29 -34.57 -12.57 -1.32
CA ASP A 29 -35.97 -12.90 -1.57
C ASP A 29 -36.62 -13.64 -0.39
N VAL A 30 -35.88 -14.53 0.29
CA VAL A 30 -36.43 -15.30 1.41
C VAL A 30 -36.69 -14.38 2.61
N ILE A 31 -35.77 -13.46 2.91
CA ILE A 31 -35.96 -12.49 3.99
C ILE A 31 -37.15 -11.57 3.68
N TYR A 32 -37.28 -11.13 2.42
CA TYR A 32 -38.41 -10.32 1.98
C TYR A 32 -39.75 -11.06 2.14
N ARG A 33 -39.81 -12.35 1.77
CA ARG A 33 -41.01 -13.18 1.98
C ARG A 33 -41.35 -13.38 3.45
N ILE A 34 -40.35 -13.60 4.32
CA ILE A 34 -40.55 -13.69 5.78
C ILE A 34 -41.09 -12.37 6.34
N TYR A 35 -40.58 -11.23 5.86
CA TYR A 35 -41.12 -9.91 6.18
C TYR A 35 -42.61 -9.79 5.84
N LEU A 36 -42.98 -10.08 4.59
CA LEU A 36 -44.39 -10.02 4.15
C LEU A 36 -45.27 -10.95 4.98
N ARG A 37 -44.80 -12.17 5.27
CA ARG A 37 -45.55 -13.13 6.09
C ARG A 37 -45.75 -12.63 7.52
N SER A 38 -44.74 -11.99 8.11
CA SER A 38 -44.84 -11.39 9.44
C SER A 38 -45.86 -10.24 9.47
N GLN A 39 -45.96 -9.47 8.39
CA GLN A 39 -46.98 -8.43 8.24
C GLN A 39 -48.40 -9.01 8.13
N VAL A 40 -48.57 -10.11 7.39
CA VAL A 40 -49.87 -10.81 7.31
C VAL A 40 -50.30 -11.34 8.68
N ILE A 41 -49.36 -11.92 9.45
CA ILE A 41 -49.64 -12.39 10.82
C ILE A 41 -50.07 -11.22 11.71
N HIS A 42 -49.38 -10.08 11.66
CA HIS A 42 -49.80 -8.88 12.40
C HIS A 42 -51.23 -8.47 12.06
N GLN A 43 -51.54 -8.35 10.76
CA GLN A 43 -52.88 -7.95 10.31
C GLN A 43 -53.97 -8.90 10.79
N LEU A 44 -53.70 -10.21 10.79
CA LEU A 44 -54.64 -11.23 11.28
C LEU A 44 -55.00 -11.02 12.76
N PHE A 45 -54.04 -10.63 13.60
CA PHE A 45 -54.31 -10.32 15.01
C PHE A 45 -54.95 -8.93 15.22
N GLU A 46 -54.66 -7.96 14.33
CA GLU A 46 -55.30 -6.64 14.37
C GLU A 46 -56.79 -6.73 13.99
N ASP A 47 -57.12 -7.54 12.99
CA ASP A 47 -58.48 -7.67 12.46
C ASP A 47 -59.39 -8.58 13.30
N ASN A 48 -58.82 -9.50 14.10
CA ASN A 48 -59.58 -10.49 14.88
C ASN A 48 -59.35 -10.33 16.40
N THR A 49 -60.23 -9.59 17.07
CA THR A 49 -60.15 -9.30 18.51
C THR A 49 -60.42 -10.50 19.42
N GLU A 50 -60.91 -11.62 18.88
CA GLU A 50 -61.13 -12.88 19.60
C GLU A 50 -59.84 -13.68 19.81
N LEU A 51 -58.78 -13.39 19.05
CA LEU A 51 -57.48 -14.04 19.20
C LEU A 51 -56.74 -13.51 20.43
N ASP A 52 -56.08 -14.42 21.16
CA ASP A 52 -55.22 -14.02 22.28
C ASP A 52 -53.96 -13.30 21.76
N ILE A 53 -53.95 -11.99 21.93
CA ILE A 53 -52.90 -11.07 21.46
C ILE A 53 -51.50 -11.42 21.98
N HIS A 54 -51.36 -12.10 23.13
CA HIS A 54 -50.06 -12.52 23.65
C HIS A 54 -49.37 -13.54 22.75
N LYS A 55 -50.12 -14.24 21.88
CA LYS A 55 -49.55 -15.14 20.88
C LYS A 55 -48.80 -14.42 19.78
N LEU A 56 -49.24 -13.21 19.41
CA LEU A 56 -48.50 -12.34 18.49
C LEU A 56 -47.17 -11.89 19.12
N GLU A 57 -47.20 -11.55 20.41
CA GLU A 57 -46.00 -11.21 21.16
C GLU A 57 -45.03 -12.39 21.24
N LEU A 58 -45.53 -13.59 21.57
CA LEU A 58 -44.75 -14.82 21.60
C LEU A 58 -44.13 -15.15 20.24
N PHE A 59 -44.89 -15.03 19.15
CA PHE A 59 -44.37 -15.20 17.79
C PHE A 59 -43.17 -14.28 17.52
N HIS A 60 -43.27 -13.01 17.87
CA HIS A 60 -42.16 -12.08 17.66
C HIS A 60 -40.96 -12.38 18.55
N LEU A 61 -41.17 -12.69 19.83
CA LEU A 61 -40.12 -13.07 20.77
C LEU A 61 -39.38 -14.34 20.32
N GLN A 62 -40.12 -15.33 19.85
CA GLN A 62 -39.57 -16.63 19.49
C GLN A 62 -38.91 -16.61 18.10
N PHE A 63 -39.54 -15.93 17.14
CA PHE A 63 -39.15 -16.00 15.74
C PHE A 63 -38.54 -14.69 15.21
N THR A 64 -39.33 -13.62 15.15
CA THR A 64 -38.94 -12.40 14.42
C THR A 64 -37.73 -11.70 15.04
N GLN A 65 -37.64 -11.65 16.37
CA GLN A 65 -36.49 -11.07 17.07
C GLN A 65 -35.24 -11.92 16.90
N THR A 66 -35.35 -13.24 17.02
CA THR A 66 -34.23 -14.17 16.79
C THR A 66 -33.67 -14.03 15.37
N LEU A 67 -34.55 -13.89 14.36
CA LEU A 67 -34.15 -13.61 12.99
C LEU A 67 -33.43 -12.26 12.86
N LEU A 68 -33.97 -11.20 13.46
CA LEU A 68 -33.36 -9.88 13.45
C LEU A 68 -31.95 -9.90 14.06
N ASP A 69 -31.75 -10.64 15.14
CA ASP A 69 -30.45 -10.74 15.80
C ASP A 69 -29.45 -11.54 14.96
N LEU A 70 -29.89 -12.61 14.29
CA LEU A 70 -29.07 -13.32 13.31
C LEU A 70 -28.63 -12.40 12.16
N LEU A 71 -29.56 -11.65 11.56
CA LEU A 71 -29.28 -10.74 10.45
C LEU A 71 -28.34 -9.60 10.87
N ARG A 72 -28.51 -9.03 12.07
CA ARG A 72 -27.58 -8.03 12.63
C ARG A 72 -26.18 -8.58 12.82
N LYS A 73 -26.07 -9.83 13.27
CA LYS A 73 -24.79 -10.50 13.51
C LYS A 73 -24.04 -10.76 12.22
N ILE A 74 -24.74 -11.21 11.17
CA ILE A 74 -24.20 -11.36 9.82
C ILE A 74 -23.73 -10.00 9.28
N LYS A 75 -24.58 -8.97 9.37
CA LYS A 75 -24.22 -7.61 8.95
C LYS A 75 -22.95 -7.12 9.64
N LYS A 76 -22.85 -7.28 10.97
CA LYS A 76 -21.67 -6.89 11.75
C LYS A 76 -20.41 -7.68 11.36
N ASN A 77 -20.54 -8.97 11.06
CA ASN A 77 -19.42 -9.77 10.59
C ASN A 77 -18.95 -9.33 9.20
N ASN A 78 -19.87 -9.04 8.27
CA ASN A 78 -19.52 -8.48 6.96
C ASN A 78 -18.81 -7.13 7.10
N GLU A 79 -19.30 -6.24 7.96
CA GLU A 79 -18.66 -4.94 8.23
C GLU A 79 -17.23 -5.08 8.74
N ARG A 80 -16.98 -6.03 9.65
CA ARG A 80 -15.63 -6.32 10.16
C ARG A 80 -14.70 -6.83 9.05
N ALA A 81 -15.17 -7.77 8.23
CA ALA A 81 -14.39 -8.30 7.13
C ALA A 81 -14.10 -7.21 6.08
N ILE A 82 -15.08 -6.35 5.76
CA ILE A 82 -14.90 -5.20 4.87
C ILE A 82 -13.87 -4.21 5.43
N MET A 83 -13.89 -3.96 6.75
CA MET A 83 -12.91 -3.08 7.39
C MET A 83 -11.48 -3.62 7.20
N LEU A 84 -11.26 -4.92 7.39
CA LEU A 84 -9.95 -5.53 7.18
C LEU A 84 -9.46 -5.38 5.73
N LEU A 85 -10.35 -5.57 4.74
CA LEU A 85 -10.01 -5.38 3.33
C LEU A 85 -9.71 -3.91 3.02
N ALA A 86 -10.44 -2.97 3.63
CA ALA A 86 -10.20 -1.54 3.48
C ALA A 86 -8.85 -1.12 4.09
N ASP A 87 -8.49 -1.68 5.24
CA ASP A 87 -7.18 -1.46 5.88
C ASP A 87 -6.05 -1.98 4.98
N GLU A 88 -6.21 -3.16 4.37
CA GLU A 88 -5.23 -3.70 3.41
C GLU A 88 -5.07 -2.80 2.18
N ILE A 89 -6.17 -2.30 1.61
CA ILE A 89 -6.12 -1.33 0.50
C ILE A 89 -5.34 -0.08 0.90
N GLN A 90 -5.55 0.42 2.12
CA GLN A 90 -4.85 1.60 2.60
C GLN A 90 -3.35 1.34 2.75
N LEU A 91 -2.96 0.21 3.32
CA LEU A 91 -1.56 -0.18 3.44
C LEU A 91 -0.87 -0.30 2.07
N ASN A 92 -1.55 -0.91 1.09
CA ASN A 92 -1.03 -0.99 -0.29
C ASN A 92 -0.84 0.40 -0.90
N LYS A 93 -1.80 1.32 -0.69
CA LYS A 93 -1.69 2.72 -1.16
C LYS A 93 -0.49 3.44 -0.56
N ASP A 94 -0.29 3.30 0.75
CA ASP A 94 0.82 3.94 1.44
C ASP A 94 2.18 3.40 0.93
N LEU A 95 2.27 2.09 0.70
CA LEU A 95 3.45 1.46 0.11
C LEU A 95 3.74 1.97 -1.31
N MET A 96 2.70 2.09 -2.16
CA MET A 96 2.87 2.65 -3.52
C MET A 96 3.42 4.08 -3.48
N VAL A 97 2.96 4.93 -2.55
CA VAL A 97 3.48 6.30 -2.39
C VAL A 97 4.98 6.29 -2.08
N GLN A 98 5.43 5.44 -1.17
CA GLN A 98 6.85 5.31 -0.81
C GLN A 98 7.72 4.84 -1.99
N ILE A 99 7.22 3.91 -2.80
CA ILE A 99 7.94 3.41 -3.97
C ILE A 99 8.02 4.50 -5.05
N ARG A 100 6.91 5.22 -5.31
CA ARG A 100 6.88 6.35 -6.26
C ARG A 100 7.83 7.48 -5.86
N SER A 101 7.90 7.84 -4.59
CA SER A 101 8.88 8.86 -4.13
C SER A 101 10.32 8.43 -4.39
N THR A 102 10.60 7.13 -4.31
CA THR A 102 11.92 6.59 -4.61
C THR A 102 12.23 6.62 -6.11
N ILE A 103 11.24 6.32 -6.97
CA ILE A 103 11.36 6.46 -8.43
C ILE A 103 11.68 7.90 -8.83
N MET A 104 10.95 8.88 -8.28
CA MET A 104 11.21 10.30 -8.53
C MET A 104 12.62 10.73 -8.08
N SER A 105 13.12 10.18 -6.98
CA SER A 105 14.51 10.41 -6.55
C SER A 105 15.52 9.92 -7.60
N ALA A 106 15.27 8.78 -8.25
CA ALA A 106 16.15 8.23 -9.28
C ALA A 106 16.18 9.05 -10.57
N GLU A 107 15.04 9.64 -10.97
CA GLU A 107 15.01 10.58 -12.10
C GLU A 107 15.79 11.87 -11.78
N ASN A 108 15.56 12.44 -10.59
CA ASN A 108 16.30 13.60 -10.12
C ASN A 108 17.81 13.33 -10.04
N TYR A 109 18.19 12.13 -9.59
CA TYR A 109 19.58 11.68 -9.57
C TYR A 109 20.20 11.72 -10.97
N LYS A 110 19.53 11.20 -12.01
CA LYS A 110 20.06 11.23 -13.39
C LYS A 110 20.26 12.66 -13.91
N ILE A 111 19.31 13.56 -13.64
CA ILE A 111 19.41 14.96 -14.06
C ILE A 111 20.58 15.65 -13.34
N ASP A 112 20.67 15.48 -12.02
CA ASP A 112 21.73 16.11 -11.22
C ASP A 112 23.10 15.46 -11.50
N GLN A 113 23.15 14.20 -11.89
CA GLN A 113 24.37 13.52 -12.35
C GLN A 113 24.92 14.18 -13.61
N GLN A 114 24.08 14.49 -14.61
CA GLN A 114 24.52 15.23 -15.80
C GLN A 114 25.04 16.63 -15.46
N ARG A 115 24.38 17.32 -14.52
CA ARG A 115 24.86 18.62 -14.02
C ARG A 115 26.19 18.49 -13.30
N GLN A 116 26.39 17.45 -12.50
CA GLN A 116 27.65 17.20 -11.79
C GLN A 116 28.80 16.92 -12.78
N VAL A 117 28.56 16.11 -13.81
CA VAL A 117 29.51 15.87 -14.92
C VAL A 117 29.96 17.19 -15.53
N LEU A 118 29.02 18.10 -15.83
CA LEU A 118 29.35 19.42 -16.39
C LEU A 118 30.19 20.27 -15.44
N LYS A 119 29.86 20.25 -14.13
CA LYS A 119 30.64 20.97 -13.11
C LYS A 119 32.07 20.44 -13.02
N ILE A 120 32.27 19.13 -12.98
CA ILE A 120 33.62 18.52 -12.89
C ILE A 120 34.41 18.78 -14.17
N SER A 121 33.80 18.59 -15.35
CA SER A 121 34.43 18.88 -16.64
C SER A 121 34.91 20.34 -16.72
N THR A 122 34.05 21.29 -16.32
CA THR A 122 34.41 22.71 -16.30
C THR A 122 35.50 23.01 -15.28
N SER A 123 35.46 22.37 -14.11
CA SER A 123 36.46 22.56 -13.05
C SER A 123 37.83 22.03 -13.48
N LEU A 124 37.90 20.87 -14.14
CA LEU A 124 39.14 20.33 -14.70
C LEU A 124 39.71 21.25 -15.80
N ARG A 125 38.85 21.82 -16.65
CA ARG A 125 39.28 22.78 -17.68
C ARG A 125 39.90 24.04 -17.05
N LYS A 126 39.29 24.58 -16.00
CA LYS A 126 39.82 25.73 -15.25
C LYS A 126 41.12 25.38 -14.52
N LEU A 127 41.19 24.21 -13.87
CA LEU A 127 42.42 23.72 -13.25
C LEU A 127 43.56 23.62 -14.27
N PHE A 128 43.29 23.14 -15.47
CA PHE A 128 44.29 23.08 -16.54
C PHE A 128 44.80 24.48 -16.93
N GLN A 129 43.89 25.46 -17.05
CA GLN A 129 44.25 26.85 -17.36
C GLN A 129 45.10 27.48 -16.26
N ILE A 130 44.73 27.28 -14.99
CA ILE A 130 45.50 27.75 -13.82
C ILE A 130 46.91 27.17 -13.86
N LEU A 131 47.04 25.86 -14.06
CA LEU A 131 48.33 25.18 -14.12
C LEU A 131 49.19 25.60 -15.32
N SER A 132 48.57 26.07 -16.40
CA SER A 132 49.27 26.47 -17.63
C SER A 132 49.63 27.96 -17.67
N ASN A 133 48.76 28.82 -17.15
CA ASN A 133 48.83 30.28 -17.27
C ASN A 133 49.19 30.97 -15.94
N ASP A 134 49.41 30.21 -14.88
CA ASP A 134 49.74 30.69 -13.52
C ASP A 134 48.72 31.72 -13.00
N THR A 135 47.43 31.44 -13.21
CA THR A 135 46.33 32.30 -12.74
C THR A 135 45.85 31.88 -11.33
N SER A 136 45.32 32.84 -10.57
CA SER A 136 44.83 32.62 -9.19
C SER A 136 43.31 32.50 -9.07
N GLU A 137 42.61 32.23 -10.18
CA GLU A 137 41.15 32.08 -10.16
C GLU A 137 40.72 30.77 -9.48
N TYR A 138 39.62 30.80 -8.73
CA TYR A 138 39.08 29.60 -8.11
C TYR A 138 38.48 28.65 -9.18
N PRO A 139 38.94 27.39 -9.28
CA PRO A 139 38.60 26.53 -10.41
C PRO A 139 37.22 25.86 -10.29
N PHE A 140 36.70 25.66 -9.08
CA PHE A 140 35.52 24.81 -8.90
C PHE A 140 34.20 25.56 -9.02
N ALA A 141 33.19 24.86 -9.52
CA ALA A 141 31.81 25.35 -9.48
C ALA A 141 31.31 25.49 -8.03
N LYS A 142 30.39 26.44 -7.79
CA LYS A 142 29.72 26.58 -6.49
C LYS A 142 29.02 25.25 -6.13
N ASN A 143 29.17 24.83 -4.88
CA ASN A 143 28.58 23.59 -4.36
C ASN A 143 28.97 22.35 -5.19
N ILE A 144 30.25 22.18 -5.49
CA ILE A 144 30.74 20.99 -6.23
C ILE A 144 30.45 19.68 -5.47
N ASN A 145 30.44 19.73 -4.14
CA ASN A 145 30.23 18.56 -3.28
C ASN A 145 28.75 18.26 -2.96
N SER A 146 27.80 19.12 -3.36
CA SER A 146 26.39 18.93 -3.00
C SER A 146 25.75 17.70 -3.65
N PHE A 147 26.28 17.26 -4.80
CA PHE A 147 25.80 16.06 -5.48
C PHE A 147 26.10 14.80 -4.66
N SER A 148 27.38 14.56 -4.34
CA SER A 148 27.80 13.48 -3.44
C SER A 148 27.08 13.52 -2.09
N ALA A 149 26.98 14.69 -1.46
CA ALA A 149 26.32 14.82 -0.16
C ALA A 149 24.82 14.46 -0.22
N ARG A 150 24.14 14.74 -1.33
CA ARG A 150 22.71 14.48 -1.51
C ARG A 150 22.41 13.01 -1.86
N TYR A 151 23.26 12.40 -2.68
CA TYR A 151 22.93 11.12 -3.33
C TYR A 151 23.80 9.94 -2.91
N SER A 152 24.86 10.16 -2.12
CA SER A 152 25.74 9.07 -1.70
C SER A 152 24.99 7.97 -0.93
N THR A 153 24.09 8.33 -0.02
CA THR A 153 23.34 7.35 0.77
C THR A 153 22.55 6.38 -0.10
N ASP A 154 21.87 6.87 -1.14
CA ASP A 154 20.88 6.09 -1.88
C ASP A 154 21.41 5.52 -3.22
N PHE A 155 22.43 6.12 -3.82
CA PHE A 155 22.86 5.82 -5.18
C PHE A 155 24.33 5.39 -5.33
N TYR A 156 25.14 5.45 -4.27
CA TYR A 156 26.56 5.07 -4.35
C TYR A 156 26.72 3.64 -3.86
N ASN A 157 27.63 2.91 -4.51
CA ASN A 157 27.92 1.52 -4.15
C ASN A 157 28.71 1.48 -2.84
N ASP A 158 28.23 0.69 -1.89
CA ASP A 158 28.98 0.37 -0.69
C ASP A 158 30.20 -0.47 -1.05
N VAL A 159 31.37 -0.02 -0.61
CA VAL A 159 32.63 -0.74 -0.75
C VAL A 159 33.32 -0.87 0.61
N PRO A 160 34.11 -1.93 0.84
CA PRO A 160 34.90 -2.05 2.05
C PRO A 160 35.82 -0.83 2.24
N HIS A 161 35.96 -0.39 3.49
CA HIS A 161 36.77 0.80 3.82
C HIS A 161 38.22 0.68 3.32
N GLU A 162 38.81 -0.51 3.41
CA GLU A 162 40.16 -0.80 2.92
C GLU A 162 40.30 -0.59 1.40
N VAL A 163 39.28 -0.96 0.62
CA VAL A 163 39.28 -0.77 -0.84
C VAL A 163 39.29 0.72 -1.15
N LEU A 164 38.41 1.51 -0.53
CA LEU A 164 38.33 2.94 -0.79
C LEU A 164 39.61 3.67 -0.35
N LEU A 165 40.19 3.28 0.79
CA LEU A 165 41.50 3.78 1.22
C LEU A 165 42.61 3.46 0.22
N ASP A 166 42.61 2.27 -0.37
CA ASP A 166 43.59 1.91 -1.40
C ASP A 166 43.43 2.74 -2.66
N LEU A 167 42.18 3.02 -3.08
CA LEU A 167 41.90 3.81 -4.27
C LEU A 167 42.39 5.25 -4.17
N ILE A 168 42.37 5.85 -2.98
CA ILE A 168 42.78 7.25 -2.78
C ILE A 168 44.28 7.44 -2.48
N LYS A 169 45.07 6.35 -2.43
CA LYS A 169 46.52 6.45 -2.24
C LYS A 169 47.20 6.98 -3.51
N TYR A 170 48.18 7.85 -3.31
CA TYR A 170 49.02 8.37 -4.39
C TYR A 170 50.42 8.70 -3.88
N GLU A 171 51.39 8.74 -4.80
CA GLU A 171 52.75 9.20 -4.53
C GLU A 171 52.88 10.70 -4.82
N LEU A 172 53.54 11.44 -3.93
CA LEU A 172 53.74 12.89 -4.08
C LEU A 172 54.45 13.27 -5.39
N GLY A 173 55.32 12.39 -5.90
CA GLY A 173 56.04 12.58 -7.16
C GLY A 173 55.17 12.45 -8.42
N ASP A 174 53.98 11.85 -8.34
CA ASP A 174 53.11 11.58 -9.49
C ASP A 174 51.88 12.51 -9.57
N VAL A 175 51.84 13.55 -8.73
CA VAL A 175 50.74 14.52 -8.71
C VAL A 175 51.22 15.94 -9.01
N TYR A 176 50.31 16.75 -9.56
CA TYR A 176 50.32 18.19 -9.44
C TYR A 176 49.48 18.55 -8.21
N SER A 177 49.97 19.49 -7.41
CA SER A 177 49.23 20.04 -6.28
C SER A 177 49.30 21.56 -6.37
N ASN A 178 48.15 22.21 -6.22
CA ASN A 178 48.06 23.65 -6.00
C ASN A 178 47.20 23.92 -4.76
N ALA A 179 46.90 25.19 -4.50
CA ALA A 179 46.08 25.61 -3.36
C ALA A 179 44.63 25.06 -3.39
N TYR A 180 44.17 24.55 -4.53
CA TYR A 180 42.78 24.15 -4.74
C TYR A 180 42.58 22.65 -4.90
N ALA A 181 43.53 21.93 -5.51
CA ALA A 181 43.34 20.54 -5.91
C ALA A 181 44.64 19.74 -5.96
N ILE A 182 44.48 18.42 -5.90
CA ILE A 182 45.55 17.45 -6.15
C ILE A 182 45.12 16.60 -7.34
N ILE A 183 45.94 16.56 -8.39
CA ILE A 183 45.63 15.80 -9.60
C ILE A 183 46.83 14.99 -10.08
N GLN A 184 46.61 13.73 -10.43
CA GLN A 184 47.66 12.91 -11.02
C GLN A 184 48.18 13.50 -12.33
N ARG A 185 49.50 13.56 -12.51
CA ARG A 185 50.14 14.34 -13.59
C ARG A 185 49.66 13.94 -14.99
N LYS A 186 49.59 12.63 -15.23
CA LYS A 186 49.13 12.07 -16.51
C LYS A 186 47.61 12.20 -16.71
N LEU A 187 46.84 12.41 -15.65
CA LEU A 187 45.38 12.52 -15.73
C LEU A 187 44.99 13.81 -16.43
N MET A 188 45.60 14.92 -16.06
CA MET A 188 45.26 16.21 -16.66
C MET A 188 45.48 16.21 -18.19
N GLY A 189 46.63 15.72 -18.65
CA GLY A 189 46.92 15.60 -20.09
C GLY A 189 46.00 14.60 -20.80
N ALA A 190 45.63 13.50 -20.15
CA ALA A 190 44.68 12.54 -20.71
C ALA A 190 43.29 13.14 -20.89
N VAL A 191 42.77 13.86 -19.89
CA VAL A 191 41.45 14.49 -19.97
C VAL A 191 41.47 15.64 -20.99
N GLN A 192 42.54 16.44 -21.04
CA GLN A 192 42.70 17.54 -21.99
C GLN A 192 42.73 17.07 -23.45
N LYS A 193 43.38 15.95 -23.76
CA LYS A 193 43.38 15.34 -25.10
C LYS A 193 41.97 15.01 -25.62
N HIS A 194 41.02 14.78 -24.71
CA HIS A 194 39.63 14.49 -25.01
C HIS A 194 38.71 15.70 -24.74
N ASP A 195 39.26 16.91 -24.73
CA ASP A 195 38.53 18.17 -24.53
C ASP A 195 37.65 18.17 -23.26
N PHE A 196 38.14 17.50 -22.20
CA PHE A 196 37.45 17.37 -20.92
C PHE A 196 36.07 16.70 -21.01
N LYS A 197 35.81 15.94 -22.07
CA LYS A 197 34.61 15.12 -22.21
C LYS A 197 34.73 13.91 -21.31
N ILE A 198 33.84 13.86 -20.32
CA ILE A 198 33.78 12.81 -19.31
C ILE A 198 32.32 12.40 -19.11
N SER A 199 32.09 11.19 -18.61
CA SER A 199 30.79 10.72 -18.15
C SER A 199 30.90 10.18 -16.73
N PHE A 200 29.83 10.32 -15.95
CA PHE A 200 29.76 9.71 -14.63
C PHE A 200 29.59 8.20 -14.78
N HIS A 201 30.42 7.42 -14.10
CA HIS A 201 30.37 5.98 -14.15
C HIS A 201 29.63 5.41 -12.93
N CYS A 202 30.09 5.72 -11.73
CA CYS A 202 29.44 5.32 -10.49
C CYS A 202 29.92 6.19 -9.31
N GLY A 203 29.21 6.12 -8.18
CA GLY A 203 29.71 6.62 -6.91
C GLY A 203 30.08 5.47 -5.98
N LEU A 204 31.04 5.68 -5.10
CA LEU A 204 31.51 4.72 -4.09
C LEU A 204 31.41 5.35 -2.71
N LYS A 205 31.00 4.57 -1.71
CA LYS A 205 30.99 5.01 -0.31
C LYS A 205 31.56 3.96 0.64
N ALA A 206 32.21 4.41 1.70
CA ALA A 206 32.65 3.60 2.83
C ALA A 206 32.58 4.43 4.12
N GLY A 207 31.47 4.28 4.87
CA GLY A 207 31.15 5.18 5.98
C GLY A 207 30.95 6.61 5.47
N ASP A 208 31.65 7.58 6.07
CA ASP A 208 31.59 8.99 5.67
C ASP A 208 32.45 9.32 4.43
N MET A 209 33.26 8.36 3.95
CA MET A 209 34.08 8.56 2.75
C MET A 209 33.25 8.31 1.50
N VAL A 210 33.16 9.33 0.64
CA VAL A 210 32.45 9.27 -0.64
C VAL A 210 33.41 9.61 -1.77
N THR A 211 33.28 8.91 -2.90
CA THR A 211 34.12 9.12 -4.09
C THR A 211 33.26 9.01 -5.34
N GLU A 212 33.49 9.89 -6.30
CA GLU A 212 32.83 9.90 -7.61
C GLU A 212 33.76 9.30 -8.66
N VAL A 213 33.27 8.37 -9.48
CA VAL A 213 34.04 7.75 -10.56
C VAL A 213 33.55 8.25 -11.91
N TYR A 214 34.50 8.68 -12.73
CA TYR A 214 34.27 9.22 -14.06
C TYR A 214 35.01 8.40 -15.12
N LYS A 215 34.41 8.29 -16.30
CA LYS A 215 35.02 7.72 -17.51
C LYS A 215 35.38 8.86 -18.46
N ILE A 216 36.57 8.82 -19.05
CA ILE A 216 36.93 9.73 -20.15
C ILE A 216 36.23 9.23 -21.41
N THR A 217 35.46 10.11 -22.06
CA THR A 217 34.64 9.75 -23.23
C THR A 217 35.50 9.14 -24.34
N ASP A 218 34.96 8.12 -25.01
CA ASP A 218 35.63 7.36 -26.09
C ASP A 218 36.92 6.63 -25.69
N THR A 219 37.12 6.37 -24.40
CA THR A 219 38.25 5.57 -23.89
C THR A 219 37.82 4.63 -22.78
N ASP A 220 38.56 3.57 -22.50
CA ASP A 220 38.35 2.73 -21.31
C ASP A 220 39.20 3.17 -20.11
N ARG A 221 39.40 4.48 -19.97
CA ARG A 221 40.14 5.07 -18.86
C ARG A 221 39.17 5.73 -17.87
N TYR A 222 39.35 5.39 -16.60
CA TYR A 222 38.54 5.87 -15.50
C TYR A 222 39.41 6.67 -14.54
N PHE A 223 38.80 7.64 -13.88
CA PHE A 223 39.42 8.37 -12.79
C PHE A 223 38.39 8.62 -11.70
N LEU A 224 38.88 8.79 -10.49
CA LEU A 224 38.07 9.15 -9.34
C LEU A 224 38.25 10.61 -8.99
N TYR A 225 37.20 11.20 -8.44
CA TYR A 225 37.21 12.46 -7.71
C TYR A 225 36.84 12.18 -6.26
N PHE A 226 37.72 12.55 -5.34
CA PHE A 226 37.50 12.45 -3.90
C PHE A 226 37.23 13.84 -3.31
N PRO A 227 35.95 14.19 -3.04
CA PRO A 227 35.51 15.52 -2.63
C PRO A 227 36.21 16.09 -1.41
N ALA A 228 36.56 15.26 -0.43
CA ALA A 228 37.11 15.74 0.85
C ALA A 228 38.51 16.36 0.73
N LYS A 229 39.23 16.12 -0.38
CA LYS A 229 40.57 16.66 -0.64
C LYS A 229 40.71 17.30 -2.03
N ASP A 230 39.60 17.46 -2.75
CA ASP A 230 39.61 17.85 -4.16
C ASP A 230 40.65 17.07 -4.98
N LEU A 231 40.66 15.75 -4.78
CA LEU A 231 41.68 14.84 -5.27
C LEU A 231 41.20 14.09 -6.51
N PHE A 232 42.02 14.06 -7.56
CA PHE A 232 41.76 13.39 -8.83
C PHE A 232 42.85 12.38 -9.17
N LEU A 233 42.49 11.09 -9.25
CA LEU A 233 43.43 9.99 -9.52
C LEU A 233 42.89 9.06 -10.60
N PHE A 234 43.76 8.47 -11.41
CA PHE A 234 43.36 7.35 -12.26
C PHE A 234 42.85 6.19 -11.40
N LEU A 235 41.89 5.48 -11.97
CA LEU A 235 41.27 4.33 -11.36
C LEU A 235 41.37 3.13 -12.31
N ASP A 236 41.83 2.01 -11.77
CA ASP A 236 41.65 0.71 -12.40
C ASP A 236 40.26 0.18 -12.03
N ILE A 237 39.36 0.12 -13.01
CA ILE A 237 37.97 -0.28 -12.79
C ILE A 237 37.84 -1.73 -12.35
N SER A 238 38.83 -2.59 -12.65
CA SER A 238 38.82 -3.99 -12.21
C SER A 238 38.85 -4.14 -10.69
N LYS A 239 39.27 -3.09 -9.97
CA LYS A 239 39.22 -3.03 -8.50
C LYS A 239 37.80 -2.84 -7.94
N ILE A 240 36.81 -2.55 -8.78
CA ILE A 240 35.41 -2.30 -8.38
C ILE A 240 34.51 -3.32 -9.07
N ASN A 241 33.94 -4.24 -8.29
CA ASN A 241 33.05 -5.27 -8.83
C ASN A 241 31.60 -4.74 -8.85
N LEU A 242 31.18 -4.17 -9.99
CA LEU A 242 29.82 -3.65 -10.20
C LEU A 242 29.01 -4.68 -10.99
N GLY A 243 28.17 -5.45 -10.31
CA GLY A 243 27.36 -6.50 -10.94
C GLY A 243 26.29 -5.96 -11.92
N ASN A 244 25.98 -6.75 -12.95
CA ASN A 244 24.94 -6.45 -13.95
C ASN A 244 23.57 -7.01 -13.50
N ALA A 245 22.75 -6.22 -12.82
CA ALA A 245 21.36 -6.57 -12.49
C ALA A 245 20.36 -5.73 -13.31
N PRO A 246 19.16 -6.25 -13.64
CA PRO A 246 18.10 -5.47 -14.27
C PRO A 246 17.77 -4.23 -13.44
N SER A 247 17.39 -3.13 -14.11
CA SER A 247 17.24 -1.84 -13.45
C SER A 247 16.15 -1.88 -12.36
N GLU A 248 16.50 -1.40 -11.17
CA GLU A 248 15.60 -1.34 -10.02
C GLU A 248 14.32 -0.54 -10.30
N LEU A 249 14.35 0.39 -11.26
CA LEU A 249 13.19 1.17 -11.71
C LEU A 249 12.10 0.28 -12.32
N SER A 250 12.45 -0.62 -13.24
CA SER A 250 11.47 -1.47 -13.94
C SER A 250 10.77 -2.46 -13.00
N LYS A 251 11.48 -2.97 -11.99
CA LYS A 251 10.88 -3.84 -10.97
C LYS A 251 9.89 -3.08 -10.08
N LYS A 252 10.23 -1.85 -9.69
CA LYS A 252 9.39 -1.00 -8.84
C LYS A 252 8.09 -0.60 -9.55
N GLU A 253 8.15 -0.32 -10.86
CA GLU A 253 6.96 -0.03 -11.67
C GLU A 253 6.04 -1.25 -11.77
N ALA A 254 6.58 -2.43 -12.07
CA ALA A 254 5.80 -3.67 -12.13
C ALA A 254 5.13 -4.00 -10.79
N PHE A 255 5.82 -3.78 -9.68
CA PHE A 255 5.27 -4.01 -8.34
C PHE A 255 4.16 -3.02 -7.97
N ILE A 256 4.26 -1.75 -8.41
CA ILE A 256 3.15 -0.78 -8.25
C ILE A 256 1.90 -1.28 -9.00
N GLN A 257 2.07 -1.75 -10.24
CA GLN A 257 0.94 -2.27 -11.02
C GLN A 257 0.27 -3.47 -10.32
N GLU A 258 1.06 -4.39 -9.77
CA GLU A 258 0.54 -5.54 -9.02
C GLU A 258 -0.30 -5.11 -7.80
N LEU A 259 0.14 -4.07 -7.08
CA LEU A 259 -0.62 -3.51 -5.95
C LEU A 259 -1.91 -2.81 -6.38
N GLU A 260 -1.92 -2.16 -7.55
CA GLU A 260 -3.13 -1.55 -8.12
C GLU A 260 -4.16 -2.64 -8.49
N ASP A 261 -3.73 -3.66 -9.22
CA ASP A 261 -4.58 -4.79 -9.61
C ASP A 261 -5.17 -5.50 -8.37
N LYS A 262 -4.35 -5.68 -7.33
CA LYS A 262 -4.80 -6.26 -6.06
C LYS A 262 -5.85 -5.38 -5.37
N ASN A 263 -5.66 -4.06 -5.35
CA ASN A 263 -6.64 -3.15 -4.76
C ASN A 263 -7.98 -3.18 -5.50
N ASP A 264 -7.97 -3.31 -6.81
CA ASP A 264 -9.19 -3.43 -7.61
C ASP A 264 -9.95 -4.73 -7.32
N GLN A 265 -9.23 -5.84 -7.11
CA GLN A 265 -9.81 -7.09 -6.65
C GLN A 265 -10.44 -6.95 -5.26
N LEU A 266 -9.73 -6.34 -4.30
CA LEU A 266 -10.23 -6.12 -2.95
C LEU A 266 -11.48 -5.23 -2.93
N ASN A 267 -11.50 -4.15 -3.72
CA ASN A 267 -12.69 -3.29 -3.88
C ASN A 267 -13.88 -4.06 -4.44
N SER A 268 -13.65 -4.95 -5.40
CA SER A 268 -14.68 -5.82 -5.96
C SER A 268 -15.22 -6.79 -4.89
N SER A 269 -14.34 -7.39 -4.09
CA SER A 269 -14.72 -8.26 -2.97
C SER A 269 -15.55 -7.53 -1.90
N ILE A 270 -15.19 -6.29 -1.54
CA ILE A 270 -15.95 -5.46 -0.60
C ILE A 270 -17.39 -5.27 -1.07
N ASN A 271 -17.59 -5.00 -2.37
CA ASN A 271 -18.93 -4.77 -2.91
C ASN A 271 -19.81 -6.03 -2.86
N ILE A 272 -19.23 -7.21 -3.07
CA ILE A 272 -19.94 -8.49 -2.96
C ILE A 272 -20.27 -8.80 -1.49
N MET A 273 -19.36 -8.50 -0.57
CA MET A 273 -19.47 -8.92 0.83
C MET A 273 -20.51 -8.12 1.64
N LYS A 274 -20.84 -6.87 1.24
CA LYS A 274 -21.76 -5.98 1.97
C LYS A 274 -23.08 -6.63 2.36
N ALA A 275 -23.72 -7.33 1.42
CA ALA A 275 -25.01 -7.99 1.61
C ALA A 275 -24.91 -9.52 1.57
N ALA A 276 -23.69 -10.08 1.66
CA ALA A 276 -23.50 -11.52 1.60
C ALA A 276 -24.14 -12.21 2.81
N ILE A 277 -24.91 -13.26 2.54
CA ILE A 277 -25.47 -14.16 3.56
C ILE A 277 -24.85 -15.54 3.31
N PRO A 278 -24.30 -16.20 4.34
CA PRO A 278 -23.79 -17.56 4.22
C PRO A 278 -24.84 -18.52 3.64
N PRO A 279 -24.47 -19.44 2.72
CA PRO A 279 -25.41 -20.37 2.09
C PRO A 279 -26.21 -21.21 3.09
N GLU A 280 -25.56 -21.64 4.18
CA GLU A 280 -26.18 -22.41 5.27
C GLU A 280 -27.32 -21.63 5.94
N VAL A 281 -27.09 -20.34 6.20
CA VAL A 281 -28.12 -19.44 6.74
C VAL A 281 -29.26 -19.27 5.73
N LYS A 282 -28.97 -19.12 4.43
CA LYS A 282 -30.03 -19.02 3.41
C LYS A 282 -30.91 -20.26 3.39
N SER A 283 -30.32 -21.46 3.48
CA SER A 283 -31.06 -22.72 3.56
C SER A 283 -31.96 -22.76 4.80
N LEU A 284 -31.42 -22.38 5.96
CA LEU A 284 -32.16 -22.32 7.21
C LEU A 284 -33.35 -21.36 7.13
N LEU A 285 -33.15 -20.16 6.55
CA LEU A 285 -34.21 -19.18 6.37
C LEU A 285 -35.31 -19.72 5.46
N ALA A 286 -34.95 -20.42 4.38
CA ALA A 286 -35.91 -21.02 3.47
C ALA A 286 -36.76 -22.09 4.15
N ASP A 287 -36.15 -22.95 4.97
CA ASP A 287 -36.87 -24.00 5.70
C ASP A 287 -37.76 -23.44 6.82
N ASN A 288 -37.32 -22.38 7.49
CA ASN A 288 -38.16 -21.66 8.45
C ASN A 288 -39.34 -20.95 7.76
N TYR A 289 -39.11 -20.33 6.60
CA TYR A 289 -40.18 -19.72 5.82
C TYR A 289 -41.25 -20.74 5.41
N LYS A 290 -40.84 -21.94 4.95
CA LYS A 290 -41.79 -23.02 4.64
C LYS A 290 -42.71 -23.33 5.84
N LYS A 291 -42.15 -23.42 7.05
CA LYS A 291 -42.92 -23.65 8.28
C LYS A 291 -43.88 -22.49 8.59
N LEU A 292 -43.45 -21.25 8.40
CA LEU A 292 -44.33 -20.07 8.55
C LEU A 292 -45.47 -19.99 7.52
N SER A 293 -45.22 -20.53 6.33
CA SER A 293 -46.19 -20.53 5.22
C SER A 293 -47.21 -21.66 5.32
N ASP A 294 -46.98 -22.67 6.16
CA ASP A 294 -47.90 -23.78 6.36
C ASP A 294 -49.22 -23.29 6.99
N ILE A 295 -50.35 -23.76 6.47
CA ILE A 295 -51.71 -23.40 6.91
C ILE A 295 -51.96 -23.93 8.33
N SER A 296 -51.35 -25.07 8.67
CA SER A 296 -51.37 -25.64 10.01
C SER A 296 -50.71 -24.73 11.04
N PHE A 297 -49.71 -23.93 10.64
CA PHE A 297 -49.00 -23.02 11.54
C PHE A 297 -49.91 -21.89 12.06
N LEU A 298 -50.74 -21.30 11.19
CA LEU A 298 -51.69 -20.26 11.58
C LEU A 298 -52.79 -20.80 12.51
N GLN A 299 -53.18 -22.06 12.34
CA GLN A 299 -54.11 -22.76 13.25
C GLN A 299 -53.42 -23.17 14.57
N SER A 300 -52.15 -23.58 14.53
CA SER A 300 -51.38 -23.91 15.74
C SER A 300 -50.96 -22.68 16.55
N ILE A 301 -50.90 -21.50 15.93
CA ILE A 301 -50.82 -20.24 16.67
C ILE A 301 -52.06 -20.08 17.55
N SER A 302 -53.26 -20.49 17.08
CA SER A 302 -54.46 -20.48 17.94
C SER A 302 -54.44 -21.58 19.01
N ASP A 303 -53.68 -22.67 18.85
CA ASP A 303 -53.63 -23.80 19.76
C ASP A 303 -52.19 -24.31 20.04
N VAL A 304 -51.52 -23.69 21.03
CA VAL A 304 -50.36 -24.19 21.83
C VAL A 304 -48.96 -24.32 21.17
N ASP A 305 -47.97 -23.76 21.90
CA ASP A 305 -46.49 -23.84 21.83
C ASP A 305 -45.78 -23.99 20.48
N ILE A 306 -45.35 -22.84 19.94
CA ILE A 306 -44.41 -22.77 18.81
C ILE A 306 -42.97 -22.94 19.33
N GLN A 307 -42.36 -24.09 19.10
CA GLN A 307 -40.97 -24.34 19.49
C GLN A 307 -39.97 -23.60 18.57
N ALA A 308 -39.37 -22.51 19.05
CA ALA A 308 -38.26 -21.82 18.40
C ALA A 308 -36.87 -22.27 18.89
N ASN A 309 -36.63 -23.59 18.92
CA ASN A 309 -35.34 -24.14 19.34
C ASN A 309 -34.28 -24.17 18.21
N MET A 310 -34.66 -24.20 16.94
CA MET A 310 -33.69 -24.39 15.84
C MET A 310 -32.81 -23.16 15.56
N LEU A 311 -33.38 -21.95 15.47
CA LEU A 311 -32.62 -20.71 15.23
C LEU A 311 -31.70 -20.36 16.42
N LYS A 312 -32.14 -20.60 17.66
CA LYS A 312 -31.33 -20.42 18.87
C LYS A 312 -30.13 -21.37 18.93
N THR A 313 -30.30 -22.61 18.44
CA THR A 313 -29.21 -23.58 18.44
C THR A 313 -28.09 -23.12 17.50
N MET A 314 -28.38 -22.64 16.28
CA MET A 314 -27.32 -22.10 15.39
C MET A 314 -26.74 -20.74 15.84
N LEU A 315 -27.54 -19.90 16.51
CA LEU A 315 -27.05 -18.65 17.13
C LEU A 315 -25.91 -18.92 18.15
N ASN A 316 -25.96 -20.10 18.78
CA ASN A 316 -25.05 -20.58 19.81
C ASN A 316 -23.96 -21.55 19.29
N THR A 317 -24.23 -22.32 18.23
CA THR A 317 -23.34 -23.39 17.77
C THR A 317 -22.36 -22.95 16.67
N ASP A 318 -22.71 -22.01 15.78
CA ASP A 318 -21.84 -21.63 14.63
C ASP A 318 -21.00 -20.37 14.91
N MET A 319 -20.48 -20.27 16.14
CA MET A 319 -19.76 -19.11 16.66
C MET A 319 -18.46 -19.45 17.42
N MET A 320 -17.99 -20.70 17.31
CA MET A 320 -16.60 -21.05 17.60
C MET A 320 -15.78 -21.08 16.33
#